data_AF-A0A3S1K2A6-F1
#
_entry.id   AF-A0A3S1K2A6-F1
#
_cell.length_a   1.000
_cell.length_b   1.000
_cell.length_c   1.000
_cell.angle_alpha   90.00
_cell.angle_beta   90.00
_cell.angle_gamma   90.00
#
_symmetry.space_group_name_H-M   'P 1'
#
loop_
_entity.id
_entity.type
_entity.pdbx_description
1 polymer ?
#
loop_
_entity_poly.entity_id
_entity_poly.type
_entity_poly.pdbx_seq_one_letter_code
_entity_poly.pdbx_strand_id
1 'polypeptide(L)'
;FGDRSVIAVDLPGHADGQFGLLFAGLERPLLYAVDVQWLLRALTENRTPGFPATLIAEDASAIEPTSAMLRRFLATSGEVMLCHDPAPTPYDLALSDPEAG
;
A
#
# COMPACT_ATOMS: atom_id res chain seq x y z
N PHE A 1 -2.64 13.96 10.55
CA PHE A 1 -1.49 14.68 11.18
C PHE A 1 -2.00 15.80 12.07
N GLY A 2 -1.22 16.22 13.08
CA GLY A 2 -1.59 17.26 14.06
C GLY A 2 -2.51 16.76 15.17
N ASP A 3 -3.43 15.86 14.85
CA ASP A 3 -4.33 15.13 15.74
C ASP A 3 -3.96 13.64 15.94
N ARG A 4 -2.96 13.16 15.18
CA ARG A 4 -2.52 11.76 15.08
C ARG A 4 -3.53 10.78 14.43
N SER A 5 -4.54 11.27 13.72
CA SER A 5 -5.50 10.41 12.98
C SER A 5 -4.87 9.73 11.77
N VAL A 6 -3.83 10.36 11.19
CA VAL A 6 -3.08 9.87 10.03
C VAL A 6 -1.59 9.98 10.31
N ILE A 7 -0.87 8.91 10.04
CA ILE A 7 0.58 8.74 10.24
C ILE A 7 1.24 8.41 8.90
N ALA A 8 2.32 9.11 8.53
CA ALA A 8 3.17 8.67 7.42
C ALA A 8 4.03 7.48 7.86
N VAL A 9 4.11 6.47 6.99
CA VAL A 9 4.90 5.26 7.19
C VAL A 9 5.93 5.20 6.08
N ASP A 10 7.21 5.09 6.45
CA ASP A 10 8.29 4.92 5.48
C ASP A 10 8.15 3.57 4.76
N LEU A 11 8.19 3.59 3.42
CA LEU A 11 7.95 2.43 2.56
C LEU A 11 9.01 2.35 1.44
N PRO A 12 10.29 2.10 1.78
CA PRO A 12 11.37 2.11 0.81
C PRO A 12 11.26 0.96 -0.19
N GLY A 13 11.83 1.20 -1.37
CA GLY A 13 12.07 0.19 -2.38
C GLY A 13 11.76 0.66 -3.80
N HIS A 14 10.57 1.22 -4.01
CA HIS A 14 10.15 1.66 -5.34
C HIS A 14 10.83 2.97 -5.77
N ALA A 15 10.70 4.02 -4.97
CA ALA A 15 11.26 5.34 -5.25
C ALA A 15 11.84 5.96 -3.96
N ASP A 16 12.86 6.80 -4.11
CA ASP A 16 13.39 7.58 -2.98
C ASP A 16 12.29 8.47 -2.37
N GLY A 17 12.22 8.48 -1.04
CA GLY A 17 11.19 9.22 -0.30
C GLY A 17 9.76 8.67 -0.38
N GLN A 18 9.53 7.47 -0.93
CA GLN A 18 8.21 6.84 -0.91
C GLN A 18 7.73 6.59 0.53
N PHE A 19 6.51 7.03 0.84
CA PHE A 19 5.83 6.74 2.10
C PHE A 19 4.35 6.43 1.87
N GLY A 20 3.78 5.66 2.78
CA GLY A 20 2.35 5.37 2.84
C GLY A 20 1.64 6.14 3.95
N LEU A 21 0.31 6.01 3.98
CA LEU A 21 -0.54 6.65 4.99
C LEU A 21 -1.27 5.59 5.82
N LEU A 22 -1.05 5.62 7.13
CA LEU A 22 -1.75 4.79 8.10
C LEU A 22 -2.89 5.56 8.76
N PHE A 23 -4.11 5.05 8.60
CA PHE A 23 -5.33 5.48 9.26
C PHE A 23 -5.63 4.54 10.44
N ALA A 24 -4.97 4.79 11.57
CA ALA A 24 -4.99 3.88 12.72
C ALA A 24 -6.30 3.91 13.52
N GLY A 25 -7.13 4.95 13.34
CA GLY A 25 -8.37 5.15 14.10
C GLY A 25 -9.61 4.44 13.54
N LEU A 26 -9.49 3.72 12.43
CA LEU A 26 -10.60 2.96 11.85
C LEU A 26 -10.83 1.66 12.61
N GLU A 27 -12.06 1.12 12.58
CA GLU A 27 -12.38 -0.20 13.15
C GLU A 27 -11.44 -1.29 12.61
N ARG A 28 -11.13 -1.17 11.32
CA ARG A 28 -10.06 -1.93 10.65
C ARG A 28 -8.97 -0.96 10.19
N PRO A 29 -7.80 -0.92 10.85
CA PRO A 29 -6.73 0.01 10.48
C PRO A 29 -6.32 -0.15 9.01
N LEU A 30 -6.31 0.96 8.28
CA LEU A 30 -5.96 0.98 6.85
C LEU A 30 -4.56 1.55 6.65
N LEU A 31 -3.71 0.84 5.92
CA LEU A 31 -2.45 1.33 5.38
C LEU A 31 -2.56 1.46 3.87
N TYR A 32 -2.64 2.70 3.38
CA TYR A 32 -2.48 2.99 1.96
C TYR A 32 -0.98 2.95 1.63
N ALA A 33 -0.56 1.86 1.00
CA ALA A 33 0.85 1.51 0.79
C ALA A 33 1.38 1.89 -0.60
N VAL A 34 0.60 2.67 -1.36
CA VAL A 34 1.03 3.28 -2.62
C VAL A 34 1.55 2.23 -3.60
N ASP A 35 2.83 2.30 -3.98
CA ASP A 35 3.48 1.49 -5.02
C ASP A 35 4.46 0.45 -4.45
N VAL A 36 4.32 0.07 -3.17
CA VAL A 36 5.09 -1.06 -2.61
C VAL A 36 4.85 -2.35 -3.42
N GLN A 37 3.63 -2.54 -3.89
CA GLN A 37 3.21 -3.57 -4.83
C GLN A 37 2.13 -3.00 -5.73
N TRP A 38 1.92 -3.59 -6.91
CA TRP A 38 0.80 -3.19 -7.76
C TRP A 38 -0.47 -3.97 -7.45
N LEU A 39 -0.35 -5.25 -7.11
CA LEU A 39 -1.49 -6.11 -6.84
C LEU A 39 -1.40 -6.68 -5.43
N LEU A 40 -2.49 -6.59 -4.67
CA LEU A 40 -2.62 -7.18 -3.35
C LEU A 40 -2.45 -8.69 -3.40
N ARG A 41 -2.92 -9.32 -4.49
CA ARG A 41 -2.67 -10.73 -4.77
C ARG A 41 -1.18 -11.06 -4.89
N ALA A 42 -0.39 -10.22 -5.57
CA ALA A 42 1.05 -10.43 -5.68
C ALA A 42 1.73 -10.29 -4.31
N LEU A 43 1.27 -9.34 -3.49
CA LEU A 43 1.73 -9.17 -2.11
C LEU A 43 1.45 -10.42 -1.27
N THR A 44 0.22 -10.94 -1.26
CA THR A 44 -0.20 -12.05 -0.40
C THR A 44 0.33 -13.41 -0.85
N GLU A 45 0.48 -13.62 -2.16
CA GLU A 45 1.08 -14.83 -2.74
C GLU A 45 2.62 -14.84 -2.68
N ASN A 46 3.22 -13.82 -2.06
CA ASN A 46 4.68 -13.63 -2.01
C ASN A 46 5.35 -13.63 -3.40
N ARG A 47 4.68 -13.01 -4.37
CA ARG A 47 5.16 -12.86 -5.73
C ARG A 47 5.80 -11.49 -5.85
N THR A 48 7.10 -11.43 -5.55
CA THR A 48 7.87 -10.20 -5.77
C THR A 48 7.82 -9.80 -7.24
N PRO A 49 7.86 -8.50 -7.55
CA PRO A 49 8.02 -8.02 -8.92
C PRO A 49 9.25 -8.72 -9.51
N GLY A 50 9.05 -9.51 -10.57
CA GLY A 50 10.13 -10.12 -11.32
C GLY A 50 10.75 -9.12 -12.28
N PHE A 51 11.79 -9.52 -12.99
CA PHE A 51 12.29 -8.73 -14.12
C PHE A 51 11.16 -8.53 -15.17
N PRO A 52 10.98 -7.32 -15.74
CA PRO A 52 11.81 -6.12 -15.59
C PRO A 52 11.33 -5.12 -14.51
N ALA A 53 10.30 -5.44 -13.72
CA ALA A 53 9.74 -4.50 -12.74
C ALA A 53 10.76 -4.07 -11.67
N THR A 54 11.73 -4.93 -11.33
CA THR A 54 12.86 -4.58 -10.45
C THR A 54 13.84 -3.56 -11.04
N LEU A 55 13.85 -3.31 -12.36
CA LEU A 55 14.68 -2.27 -12.96
C LEU A 55 14.18 -0.85 -12.65
N ILE A 56 12.93 -0.73 -12.19
CA ILE A 56 12.27 0.55 -11.90
C ILE A 56 12.31 0.84 -10.39
N ALA A 57 12.94 -0.03 -9.60
CA ALA A 57 13.08 0.14 -8.16
C ALA A 57 14.37 0.89 -7.81
N GLU A 58 14.24 1.94 -7.00
CA GLU A 58 15.37 2.68 -6.44
C GLU A 58 16.21 1.82 -5.46
N ASP A 59 15.53 1.02 -4.63
CA ASP A 59 16.18 0.09 -3.70
C ASP A 59 15.54 -1.30 -3.78
N ALA A 60 16.05 -2.13 -4.68
CA ALA A 60 15.59 -3.50 -4.84
C ALA A 60 15.75 -4.35 -3.56
N SER A 61 16.69 -4.01 -2.67
CA SER A 61 16.93 -4.77 -1.44
C SER A 61 15.84 -4.53 -0.38
N ALA A 62 15.18 -3.37 -0.43
CA ALA A 62 14.10 -3.00 0.48
C ALA A 62 12.72 -3.56 0.07
N ILE A 63 12.52 -3.98 -1.19
CA ILE A 63 11.21 -4.45 -1.70
C ILE A 63 10.60 -5.55 -0.84
N GLU A 64 11.36 -6.60 -0.56
CA GLU A 64 10.86 -7.77 0.17
C GLU A 64 10.68 -7.48 1.67
N PRO A 65 11.63 -6.84 2.38
CA PRO A 65 11.39 -6.39 3.76
C PRO A 65 10.14 -5.52 3.92
N THR A 66 9.93 -4.54 3.03
CA THR A 66 8.75 -3.66 3.05
C THR A 66 7.48 -4.48 2.76
N SER A 67 7.51 -5.38 1.77
CA SER A 67 6.39 -6.27 1.47
C SER A 67 6.06 -7.23 2.63
N ALA A 68 7.07 -7.73 3.33
CA ALA A 68 6.91 -8.58 4.51
C ALA A 68 6.23 -7.84 5.66
N MET A 69 6.54 -6.55 5.86
CA MET A 69 5.87 -5.70 6.83
C MET A 69 4.37 -5.57 6.50
N LEU A 70 4.01 -5.31 5.24
CA LEU A 70 2.61 -5.23 4.82
C LEU A 70 1.86 -6.55 5.01
N ARG A 71 2.50 -7.69 4.70
CA ARG A 71 1.91 -9.03 4.95
C ARG A 71 1.64 -9.26 6.43
N ARG A 72 2.54 -8.83 7.32
CA ARG A 72 2.32 -8.90 8.77
C ARG A 72 1.16 -8.02 9.21
N PHE A 73 1.06 -6.82 8.67
CA PHE A 73 -0.06 -5.91 8.96
C PHE A 73 -1.42 -6.50 8.54
N LEU A 74 -1.49 -7.12 7.36
CA LEU A 74 -2.67 -7.86 6.91
C LEU A 74 -3.03 -9.02 7.86
N ALA A 75 -2.02 -9.72 8.40
CA ALA A 75 -2.24 -10.82 9.34
C ALA A 75 -2.74 -10.36 10.73
N THR A 76 -2.53 -9.10 11.11
CA THR A 76 -3.00 -8.52 12.39
C THR A 76 -4.32 -7.76 12.24
N SER A 77 -5.20 -8.21 11.33
CA SER A 77 -6.48 -7.59 11.00
C SER A 77 -6.41 -6.22 10.30
N GLY A 78 -5.22 -5.76 9.91
CA GLY A 78 -5.07 -4.55 9.11
C GLY A 78 -5.62 -4.72 7.69
N GLU A 79 -5.81 -3.60 7.01
CA GLU A 79 -6.15 -3.52 5.60
C GLU A 79 -5.04 -2.79 4.83
N VAL A 80 -4.64 -3.34 3.68
CA VAL A 80 -3.66 -2.71 2.80
C VAL A 80 -4.35 -2.35 1.50
N MET A 81 -4.17 -1.11 1.05
CA MET A 81 -4.61 -0.62 -0.24
C MET A 81 -3.38 -0.16 -1.05
N LEU A 82 -3.39 -0.41 -2.35
CA LEU A 82 -2.30 -0.10 -3.30
C LEU A 82 -2.86 0.79 -4.42
N CYS A 83 -2.02 1.62 -5.04
CA CYS A 83 -2.46 2.52 -6.12
C CYS A 83 -2.98 1.79 -7.36
N HIS A 84 -2.50 0.57 -7.59
CA HIS A 84 -2.63 -0.13 -8.86
C HIS A 84 -3.39 -1.45 -8.76
N ASP A 85 -4.03 -1.74 -7.61
CA ASP A 85 -4.92 -2.88 -7.51
C ASP A 85 -6.30 -2.48 -8.07
N PRO A 86 -6.78 -3.11 -9.15
CA PRO A 86 -8.03 -2.73 -9.80
C PRO A 86 -9.27 -3.24 -9.06
N ALA A 87 -9.10 -4.04 -8.00
CA ALA A 87 -10.24 -4.51 -7.22
C ALA A 87 -10.93 -3.31 -6.54
N PRO A 88 -12.27 -3.22 -6.62
CA PRO A 88 -12.99 -2.12 -6.01
C PRO A 88 -12.84 -2.14 -4.49
N THR A 89 -12.76 -0.96 -3.90
CA THR A 89 -12.62 -0.77 -2.46
C THR A 89 -13.86 -0.06 -1.88
N PRO A 90 -14.15 -0.21 -0.58
CA PRO A 90 -15.18 0.58 0.10
C PRO A 90 -14.91 2.10 0.09
N TYR A 91 -13.70 2.51 -0.29
CA TYR A 91 -13.26 3.90 -0.35
C TYR A 91 -13.41 4.51 -1.75
N ASP A 92 -13.81 3.71 -2.75
CA ASP A 92 -14.03 4.20 -4.10
C ASP A 92 -15.22 5.16 -4.11
N LEU A 93 -15.07 6.27 -4.85
CA LEU A 93 -16.19 7.18 -5.06
C LEU A 93 -17.27 6.48 -5.87
N ALA A 94 -18.53 6.65 -5.46
CA ALA A 94 -19.64 6.19 -6.25
C ALA A 94 -19.66 6.93 -7.59
N LEU A 95 -20.01 6.25 -8.69
CA LEU A 95 -20.15 6.90 -10.01
C LEU A 95 -21.22 8.02 -10.04
N SER A 96 -22.07 8.08 -9.02
CA SER A 96 -23.07 9.14 -8.81
C SER A 96 -22.58 10.30 -7.94
N ASP A 97 -21.36 10.21 -7.39
CA ASP A 97 -20.78 11.24 -6.54
C ASP A 97 -20.33 12.42 -7.42
N PRO A 98 -20.76 13.67 -7.17
CA PRO A 98 -20.36 14.83 -7.97
C PRO A 98 -18.83 15.07 -8.02
N GLU A 99 -18.07 14.48 -7.10
CA GLU A 99 -16.61 14.52 -7.07
C GLU A 99 -15.95 13.40 -7.92
N ALA A 100 -16.74 12.49 -8.51
CA ALA A 100 -16.23 11.32 -9.25
C ALA A 100 -15.71 11.62 -10.67
N GLY A 101 -15.89 12.85 -11.19
CA GLY A 101 -15.23 13.37 -12.40
C GLY A 101 -15.51 12.64 -13.70
#